data_AF-A0A940ZWH3-F1
#
_entry.id   AF-A0A940ZWH3-F1
#
_cell.length_a   1.000
_cell.length_b   1.000
_cell.length_c   1.000
_cell.angle_alpha   90.00
_cell.angle_beta   90.00
_cell.angle_gamma   90.00
#
_symmetry.space_group_name_H-M   'P 1'
#
loop_
_entity.id
_entity.type
_entity.pdbx_description
1 polymer ?
#
loop_
_entity_poly.entity_id
_entity_poly.type
_entity_poly.pdbx_seq_one_letter_code
_entity_poly.pdbx_strand_id
1 'polypeptide(L)'
;EPLGNGSDGMPVYLKELWPTSEELKKAIADYVSPEIYHEVYQSIYENDMWNEIKAKESKLYQFEEVSTYIRRPPFFTDFSMKQKEIKSLSGIRAIAKFGDSITTDHISPAGNIGKNTPAAKYLTEQGVTPQQFNTYGSRRGNHEVMMRGTFANVRINNRLAAGTEGGYTTYWPTKEVMSIYDACMRYKETNTGLLVLAGKDYGMGSSRDWAAKGPSLLGVQVVLAESYERIHRSNLVMMGVLPLQYTAGETAESLGLTGEETFEIIFKDSLKPRDQVRVIATGTDGSTIQFHATVRFDSYVDIDYYRHGGILPMVLRQKLES
;
A
#
# COMPACT_ATOMS: atom_id res chain seq x y z
N GLU A 1 -14.89 39.27 -13.45
CA GLU A 1 -15.87 39.23 -14.56
C GLU A 1 -17.23 38.80 -14.01
N PRO A 2 -18.36 39.14 -14.67
CA PRO A 2 -19.67 38.63 -14.26
C PRO A 2 -19.76 37.11 -14.50
N LEU A 3 -20.57 36.42 -13.71
CA LEU A 3 -20.87 34.98 -13.87
C LEU A 3 -21.88 34.74 -14.99
N GLY A 4 -22.73 35.74 -15.26
CA GLY A 4 -23.78 35.71 -16.28
C GLY A 4 -24.63 36.97 -16.19
N ASN A 5 -25.70 37.03 -16.98
CA ASN A 5 -26.69 38.10 -16.87
C ASN A 5 -27.94 37.56 -16.16
N GLY A 6 -28.54 38.38 -15.29
CA GLY A 6 -29.81 38.12 -14.64
C GLY A 6 -30.97 38.13 -15.62
N SER A 7 -32.17 37.75 -15.15
CA SER A 7 -33.40 37.80 -15.94
C SER A 7 -33.80 39.21 -16.39
N ASP A 8 -33.21 40.23 -15.76
CA ASP A 8 -33.32 41.65 -16.10
C ASP A 8 -32.26 42.10 -17.12
N GLY A 9 -31.39 41.19 -17.57
CA GLY A 9 -30.29 41.48 -18.50
C GLY A 9 -29.06 42.10 -17.84
N MET A 10 -29.06 42.29 -16.51
CA MET A 10 -27.95 42.93 -15.79
C MET A 10 -26.85 41.91 -15.45
N PRO A 11 -25.56 42.30 -15.50
CA PRO A 11 -24.46 41.41 -15.15
C PRO A 11 -24.50 41.05 -13.66
N VAL A 12 -24.51 39.76 -13.34
CA VAL A 12 -24.47 39.20 -11.98
C VAL A 12 -23.05 38.77 -11.63
N TYR A 13 -22.58 39.18 -10.47
CA TYR A 13 -21.22 38.91 -9.98
C TYR A 13 -21.24 37.95 -8.78
N LEU A 14 -20.16 37.18 -8.60
CA LEU A 14 -20.02 36.26 -7.46
C LEU A 14 -20.24 36.96 -6.10
N LYS A 15 -19.78 38.22 -5.96
CA LYS A 15 -19.95 39.02 -4.74
C LYS A 15 -21.41 39.29 -4.37
N GLU A 16 -22.34 39.21 -5.33
CA GLU A 16 -23.77 39.45 -5.13
C GLU A 16 -24.51 38.17 -4.73
N LEU A 17 -23.92 37.00 -5.00
CA LEU A 17 -24.47 35.69 -4.64
C LEU A 17 -23.82 35.11 -3.38
N TRP A 18 -22.64 35.58 -3.00
CA TRP A 18 -21.89 35.06 -1.88
C TRP A 18 -22.52 35.53 -0.56
N PRO A 19 -23.05 34.62 0.28
CA PRO A 19 -23.68 35.03 1.52
C PRO A 19 -22.66 35.65 2.47
N THR A 20 -23.08 36.70 3.16
CA THR A 20 -22.28 37.34 4.20
C THR A 20 -22.12 36.42 5.41
N SER A 21 -21.10 36.69 6.23
CA SER A 21 -20.92 35.95 7.50
C SER A 21 -22.10 36.13 8.47
N GLU A 22 -22.82 37.24 8.40
CA GLU A 22 -24.00 37.51 9.24
C GLU A 22 -25.20 36.69 8.78
N GLU A 23 -25.45 36.62 7.46
CA GLU A 23 -26.50 35.78 6.87
C GLU A 23 -26.27 34.29 7.18
N LEU A 24 -25.02 33.81 7.12
CA LEU A 24 -24.67 32.43 7.49
C LEU A 24 -24.90 32.16 8.99
N LYS A 25 -24.45 33.05 9.87
CA LYS A 25 -24.65 32.90 11.33
C LYS A 25 -26.13 32.86 11.68
N LYS A 26 -26.93 33.73 11.07
CA LYS A 26 -28.38 33.75 11.26
C LYS A 26 -29.02 32.45 10.79
N ALA A 27 -28.70 31.97 9.58
CA ALA A 27 -29.22 30.70 9.09
C ALA A 27 -28.84 29.51 9.99
N ILE A 28 -27.61 29.46 10.50
CA ILE A 28 -27.19 28.41 11.45
C ILE A 28 -28.01 28.50 12.74
N ALA A 29 -28.19 29.69 13.30
CA ALA A 29 -28.97 29.88 14.52
C ALA A 29 -30.46 29.53 14.34
N ASP A 30 -31.02 29.84 13.17
CA ASP A 30 -32.44 29.63 12.87
C ASP A 30 -32.75 28.15 12.57
N TYR A 31 -31.80 27.39 12.01
CA TYR A 31 -32.07 26.06 11.45
C TYR A 31 -31.20 24.91 11.98
N VAL A 32 -30.10 25.17 12.69
CA VAL A 32 -29.24 24.12 13.25
C VAL A 32 -29.41 24.09 14.77
N SER A 33 -30.32 23.23 15.23
CA SER A 33 -30.67 23.12 16.65
C SER A 33 -30.28 21.75 17.25
N PRO A 34 -30.08 21.66 18.58
CA PRO A 34 -29.78 20.39 19.25
C PRO A 34 -30.85 19.30 19.05
N GLU A 35 -32.09 19.68 18.79
CA GLU A 35 -33.23 18.77 18.58
C GLU A 35 -33.03 17.95 17.30
N ILE A 36 -32.50 18.55 16.23
CA ILE A 36 -32.19 17.84 14.97
C ILE A 36 -31.18 16.73 15.22
N TYR A 37 -30.17 16.98 16.06
CA TYR A 37 -29.22 15.94 16.44
C TYR A 37 -29.90 14.85 17.27
N HIS A 38 -30.76 15.20 18.23
CA HIS A 38 -31.49 14.18 19.00
C HIS A 38 -32.34 13.29 18.10
N GLU A 39 -33.09 13.87 17.16
CA GLU A 39 -33.96 13.13 16.23
C GLU A 39 -33.17 12.16 15.34
N VAL A 40 -32.06 12.62 14.74
CA VAL A 40 -31.23 11.78 13.88
C VAL A 40 -30.55 10.66 14.65
N TYR A 41 -30.03 10.94 15.86
CA TYR A 41 -29.32 9.93 16.64
C TYR A 41 -30.25 8.92 17.32
N GLN A 42 -31.53 9.25 17.52
CA GLN A 42 -32.52 8.28 18.00
C GLN A 42 -32.76 7.15 16.99
N SER A 43 -32.74 7.46 15.69
CA SER A 43 -33.05 6.50 14.61
C SER A 43 -31.82 5.96 13.87
N ILE A 44 -30.60 6.35 14.27
CA ILE A 44 -29.37 5.99 13.53
C ILE A 44 -29.13 4.47 13.41
N TYR A 45 -29.71 3.68 14.32
CA TYR A 45 -29.64 2.23 14.34
C TYR A 45 -30.91 1.55 13.81
N GLU A 46 -31.94 2.32 13.44
CA GLU A 46 -33.20 1.82 12.91
C GLU A 46 -33.11 1.74 11.38
N ASN A 47 -32.71 0.57 10.88
CA ASN A 47 -32.63 0.32 9.43
C ASN A 47 -33.09 -1.11 9.11
N ASP A 48 -34.25 -1.24 8.48
CA ASP A 48 -34.87 -2.53 8.17
C ASP A 48 -33.96 -3.41 7.31
N MET A 49 -33.34 -2.83 6.26
CA MET A 49 -32.42 -3.60 5.40
C MET A 49 -31.20 -4.13 6.14
N TRP A 50 -30.67 -3.37 7.11
CA TRP A 50 -29.57 -3.82 7.97
C TRP A 50 -30.02 -4.94 8.91
N ASN A 51 -31.19 -4.77 9.52
CA ASN A 51 -31.77 -5.73 10.46
C ASN A 51 -32.14 -7.07 9.78
N GLU A 52 -32.45 -7.05 8.48
CA GLU A 52 -32.73 -8.24 7.67
C GLU A 52 -31.49 -9.08 7.31
N ILE A 53 -30.27 -8.55 7.49
CA ILE A 53 -29.04 -9.27 7.19
C ILE A 53 -28.87 -10.44 8.16
N LYS A 54 -29.03 -11.66 7.64
CA LYS A 54 -28.82 -12.88 8.43
C LYS A 54 -27.33 -13.15 8.63
N ALA A 55 -26.87 -13.06 9.87
CA ALA A 55 -25.53 -13.48 10.28
C ALA A 55 -25.62 -14.65 11.26
N LYS A 56 -24.73 -15.64 11.12
CA LYS A 56 -24.61 -16.72 12.11
C LYS A 56 -23.84 -16.21 13.32
N GLU A 57 -24.40 -16.36 14.51
CA GLU A 57 -23.69 -16.04 15.74
C GLU A 57 -22.54 -17.04 15.95
N SER A 58 -21.30 -16.55 15.86
CA SER A 58 -20.11 -17.36 16.06
C SER A 58 -18.94 -16.47 16.46
N LYS A 59 -18.11 -16.95 17.39
CA LYS A 59 -16.85 -16.29 17.76
C LYS A 59 -15.78 -16.41 16.67
N LEU A 60 -15.88 -17.43 15.82
CA LEU A 60 -14.97 -17.66 14.71
C LEU A 60 -15.70 -17.43 13.39
N TYR A 61 -15.13 -16.58 12.53
CA TYR A 61 -15.68 -16.33 11.21
C TYR A 61 -15.57 -17.57 10.32
N GLN A 62 -16.68 -17.99 9.73
CA GLN A 62 -16.73 -19.12 8.81
C GLN A 62 -16.41 -18.63 7.40
N PHE A 63 -15.20 -18.89 6.93
CA PHE A 63 -14.80 -18.49 5.58
C PHE A 63 -15.50 -19.37 4.55
N GLU A 64 -16.11 -18.73 3.56
CA GLU A 64 -16.70 -19.40 2.41
C GLU A 64 -15.68 -19.45 1.28
N GLU A 65 -15.35 -20.66 0.79
CA GLU A 65 -14.31 -20.84 -0.23
C GLU A 65 -14.63 -20.11 -1.54
N VAL A 66 -15.92 -20.06 -1.89
CA VAL A 66 -16.47 -19.41 -3.09
C VAL A 66 -16.60 -17.89 -2.97
N SER A 67 -16.38 -17.32 -1.77
CA SER A 67 -16.51 -15.88 -1.59
C SER A 67 -15.42 -15.13 -2.34
N THR A 68 -15.85 -14.22 -3.22
CA THR A 68 -14.95 -13.30 -3.92
C THR A 68 -14.79 -11.96 -3.17
N TYR A 69 -15.42 -11.81 -1.99
CA TYR A 69 -15.35 -10.61 -1.16
C TYR A 69 -14.56 -10.79 0.13
N ILE A 70 -14.74 -11.92 0.84
CA ILE A 70 -14.08 -12.19 2.12
C ILE A 70 -13.30 -13.49 2.01
N ARG A 71 -11.96 -13.43 2.07
CA ARG A 71 -11.10 -14.61 2.05
C ARG A 71 -10.09 -14.58 3.19
N ARG A 72 -9.77 -15.75 3.75
CA ARG A 72 -8.78 -15.88 4.82
C ARG A 72 -7.40 -15.47 4.32
N PRO A 73 -6.79 -14.39 4.84
CA PRO A 73 -5.48 -13.96 4.38
C PRO A 73 -4.35 -14.83 4.95
N PRO A 74 -3.21 -14.96 4.24
CA PRO A 74 -2.12 -15.85 4.64
C PRO A 74 -1.13 -15.21 5.64
N PHE A 75 -1.53 -14.16 6.38
CA PHE A 75 -0.65 -13.43 7.30
C PHE A 75 -0.04 -14.30 8.43
N PHE A 76 -0.65 -15.46 8.69
CA PHE A 76 -0.25 -16.36 9.78
C PHE A 76 0.16 -17.77 9.30
N THR A 77 0.32 -17.99 7.98
CA THR A 77 0.61 -19.32 7.44
C THR A 77 1.91 -19.91 8.00
N ASP A 78 2.96 -19.10 8.11
CA ASP A 78 4.28 -19.50 8.65
C ASP A 78 4.50 -18.98 10.08
N PHE A 79 3.43 -18.85 10.86
CA PHE A 79 3.50 -18.34 12.22
C PHE A 79 4.30 -19.30 13.13
N SER A 80 5.15 -18.72 13.97
CA SER A 80 5.89 -19.43 15.03
C SER A 80 5.92 -18.59 16.30
N MET A 81 5.86 -19.25 17.46
CA MET A 81 6.02 -18.61 18.78
C MET A 81 7.43 -18.05 18.96
N LYS A 82 8.44 -18.61 18.29
CA LYS A 82 9.81 -18.10 18.37
C LYS A 82 9.92 -16.78 17.59
N GLN A 83 10.49 -15.76 18.22
CA GLN A 83 10.84 -14.50 17.56
C GLN A 83 11.92 -14.75 16.50
N LYS A 84 11.86 -14.02 15.37
CA LYS A 84 12.88 -14.13 14.33
C LYS A 84 14.09 -13.29 14.73
N GLU A 85 15.29 -13.81 14.45
CA GLU A 85 16.50 -12.98 14.49
C GLU A 85 16.50 -12.03 13.30
N ILE A 86 16.94 -10.78 13.50
CA ILE A 86 17.16 -9.84 12.41
C ILE A 86 18.47 -10.25 11.72
N LYS A 87 18.36 -10.81 10.52
CA LYS A 87 19.50 -11.30 9.74
C LYS A 87 19.67 -10.50 8.47
N SER A 88 20.92 -10.38 8.01
CA SER A 88 21.24 -9.78 6.71
C SER A 88 20.45 -10.46 5.60
N LEU A 89 20.04 -9.66 4.62
CA LEU A 89 19.27 -10.12 3.47
C LEU A 89 20.19 -10.18 2.27
N SER A 90 20.11 -11.23 1.45
CA SER A 90 20.98 -11.43 0.29
C SER A 90 20.19 -11.96 -0.90
N GLY A 91 20.73 -11.74 -2.11
CA GLY A 91 20.11 -12.21 -3.35
C GLY A 91 18.79 -11.52 -3.68
N ILE A 92 18.52 -10.33 -3.13
CA ILE A 92 17.28 -9.60 -3.37
C ILE A 92 17.28 -9.01 -4.78
N ARG A 93 16.11 -8.98 -5.42
CA ARG A 93 15.90 -8.37 -6.75
C ARG A 93 15.01 -7.13 -6.67
N ALA A 94 15.36 -6.09 -7.44
CA ALA A 94 14.46 -4.96 -7.59
C ALA A 94 13.24 -5.39 -8.42
N ILE A 95 12.05 -5.28 -7.84
CA ILE A 95 10.78 -5.52 -8.55
C ILE A 95 10.21 -4.23 -9.14
N ALA A 96 10.56 -3.09 -8.56
CA ALA A 96 10.18 -1.79 -9.07
C ALA A 96 11.24 -0.74 -8.79
N LYS A 97 11.34 0.22 -9.72
CA LYS A 97 12.12 1.45 -9.57
C LYS A 97 11.23 2.62 -9.95
N PHE A 98 10.75 3.33 -8.93
CA PHE A 98 9.82 4.44 -9.08
C PHE A 98 10.52 5.78 -8.91
N GLY A 99 9.89 6.84 -9.46
CA GLY A 99 10.30 8.22 -9.21
C GLY A 99 9.75 8.78 -7.90
N ASP A 100 9.58 10.10 -7.88
CA ASP A 100 9.08 10.85 -6.72
C ASP A 100 7.55 10.75 -6.58
N SER A 101 7.06 11.07 -5.38
CA SER A 101 5.64 11.26 -5.04
C SER A 101 4.73 10.07 -5.41
N ILE A 102 5.23 8.84 -5.22
CA ILE A 102 4.41 7.64 -5.38
C ILE A 102 3.37 7.59 -4.26
N THR A 103 2.12 7.90 -4.59
CA THR A 103 1.03 7.86 -3.64
C THR A 103 0.60 6.44 -3.24
N THR A 104 -0.10 6.31 -2.11
CA THR A 104 -0.77 5.07 -1.72
C THR A 104 -1.82 4.60 -2.72
N ASP A 105 -2.35 5.48 -3.59
CA ASP A 105 -3.25 5.11 -4.68
C ASP A 105 -2.51 4.46 -5.86
N HIS A 106 -1.25 4.85 -6.10
CA HIS A 106 -0.39 4.15 -7.05
C HIS A 106 -0.05 2.74 -6.54
N ILE A 107 0.28 2.62 -5.24
CA ILE A 107 0.66 1.35 -4.62
C ILE A 107 -0.54 0.41 -4.47
N SER A 108 -1.69 0.92 -4.03
CA SER A 108 -2.91 0.15 -3.79
C SER A 108 -4.12 0.95 -4.30
N PRO A 109 -4.43 0.90 -5.61
CA PRO A 109 -5.58 1.57 -6.18
C PRO A 109 -6.88 1.12 -5.50
N ALA A 110 -7.84 2.03 -5.39
CA ALA A 110 -9.16 1.73 -4.80
C ALA A 110 -10.30 1.77 -5.84
N GLY A 111 -10.02 2.29 -7.04
CA GLY A 111 -11.01 2.46 -8.11
C GLY A 111 -11.34 1.18 -8.88
N ASN A 112 -11.77 1.36 -10.13
CA ASN A 112 -12.22 0.27 -11.00
C ASN A 112 -11.11 -0.75 -11.31
N ILE A 113 -11.50 -2.01 -11.41
CA ILE A 113 -10.63 -3.11 -11.82
C ILE A 113 -10.60 -3.17 -13.37
N GLY A 114 -9.44 -2.92 -13.97
CA GLY A 114 -9.29 -2.94 -15.43
C GLY A 114 -9.42 -4.36 -16.00
N LYS A 115 -10.05 -4.50 -17.17
CA LYS A 115 -10.37 -5.81 -17.80
C LYS A 115 -9.14 -6.71 -18.05
N ASN A 116 -8.01 -6.11 -18.37
CA ASN A 116 -6.76 -6.82 -18.72
C ASN A 116 -5.78 -6.89 -17.55
N THR A 117 -6.27 -6.79 -16.31
CA THR A 117 -5.43 -6.87 -15.10
C THR A 117 -5.40 -8.29 -14.54
N PRO A 118 -4.37 -8.66 -13.78
CA PRO A 118 -4.33 -9.94 -13.06
C PRO A 118 -5.58 -10.15 -12.19
N ALA A 119 -6.08 -9.09 -11.54
CA ALA A 119 -7.26 -9.15 -10.69
C ALA A 119 -8.53 -9.48 -11.49
N ALA A 120 -8.72 -8.88 -12.67
CA ALA A 120 -9.84 -9.21 -13.56
C ALA A 120 -9.76 -10.65 -14.06
N LYS A 121 -8.57 -11.14 -14.43
CA LYS A 121 -8.37 -12.53 -14.83
C LYS A 121 -8.78 -13.49 -13.71
N TYR A 122 -8.30 -13.25 -12.48
CA TYR A 122 -8.69 -14.04 -11.31
C TYR A 122 -10.20 -14.02 -11.06
N LEU A 123 -10.83 -12.83 -11.06
CA LEU A 123 -12.28 -12.72 -10.84
C LEU A 123 -13.08 -13.47 -11.92
N THR A 124 -12.63 -13.41 -13.18
CA THR A 124 -13.25 -14.14 -14.29
C THR A 124 -13.10 -15.66 -14.10
N GLU A 125 -11.93 -16.13 -13.67
CA GLU A 125 -11.69 -17.55 -13.34
C GLU A 125 -12.57 -18.02 -12.16
N GLN A 126 -12.95 -17.12 -11.25
CA GLN A 126 -13.92 -17.38 -10.18
C GLN A 126 -15.39 -17.20 -10.63
N GLY A 127 -15.66 -17.01 -11.92
CA GLY A 127 -17.01 -16.90 -12.47
C GLY A 127 -17.67 -15.52 -12.33
N VAL A 128 -16.91 -14.48 -11.95
CA VAL A 128 -17.44 -13.11 -11.82
C VAL A 128 -17.41 -12.42 -13.18
N THR A 129 -18.54 -11.82 -13.58
CA THR A 129 -18.62 -11.06 -14.83
C THR A 129 -17.99 -9.67 -14.70
N PRO A 130 -17.50 -9.05 -15.79
CA PRO A 130 -16.88 -7.72 -15.73
C PRO A 130 -17.74 -6.62 -15.08
N GLN A 131 -19.07 -6.68 -15.26
CA GLN A 131 -20.03 -5.75 -14.64
C GLN A 131 -20.08 -5.91 -13.11
N GLN A 132 -19.71 -7.09 -12.60
CA GLN A 132 -19.72 -7.44 -11.18
C GLN A 132 -18.34 -7.35 -10.53
N PHE A 133 -17.29 -6.96 -11.25
CA PHE A 133 -15.95 -6.79 -10.67
C PHE A 133 -15.97 -5.80 -9.49
N ASN A 134 -16.82 -4.78 -9.58
CA ASN A 134 -16.87 -3.69 -8.61
C ASN A 134 -15.50 -2.98 -8.56
N THR A 135 -15.14 -2.38 -7.43
CA THR A 135 -13.88 -1.64 -7.25
C THR A 135 -12.88 -2.42 -6.41
N TYR A 136 -11.59 -2.11 -6.54
CA TYR A 136 -10.58 -2.63 -5.61
C TYR A 136 -10.93 -2.29 -4.14
N GLY A 137 -11.49 -1.11 -3.88
CA GLY A 137 -11.95 -0.71 -2.55
C GLY A 137 -13.00 -1.67 -1.96
N SER A 138 -13.95 -2.11 -2.78
CA SER A 138 -14.98 -3.08 -2.35
C SER A 138 -14.43 -4.50 -2.11
N ARG A 139 -13.25 -4.82 -2.67
CA ARG A 139 -12.63 -6.15 -2.62
C ARG A 139 -11.56 -6.27 -1.53
N ARG A 140 -11.45 -5.29 -0.62
CA ARG A 140 -10.43 -5.24 0.45
C ARG A 140 -10.41 -6.43 1.40
N GLY A 141 -11.53 -7.16 1.54
CA GLY A 141 -11.60 -8.41 2.32
C GLY A 141 -11.03 -9.63 1.59
N ASN A 142 -10.67 -9.51 0.31
CA ASN A 142 -10.15 -10.59 -0.50
C ASN A 142 -8.69 -10.31 -0.89
N HIS A 143 -7.76 -10.96 -0.19
CA HIS A 143 -6.33 -10.77 -0.41
C HIS A 143 -5.88 -11.14 -1.83
N GLU A 144 -6.53 -12.10 -2.50
CA GLU A 144 -6.16 -12.50 -3.87
C GLU A 144 -6.37 -11.35 -4.87
N VAL A 145 -7.47 -10.61 -4.72
CA VAL A 145 -7.77 -9.44 -5.55
C VAL A 145 -6.82 -8.30 -5.21
N MET A 146 -6.59 -8.06 -3.91
CA MET A 146 -5.80 -6.92 -3.48
C MET A 146 -4.31 -7.08 -3.77
N MET A 147 -3.75 -8.30 -3.66
CA MET A 147 -2.39 -8.60 -4.12
C MET A 147 -2.24 -8.34 -5.61
N ARG A 148 -3.19 -8.81 -6.42
CA ARG A 148 -3.22 -8.56 -7.88
C ARG A 148 -3.46 -7.10 -8.26
N GLY A 149 -4.08 -6.33 -7.37
CA GLY A 149 -4.25 -4.89 -7.50
C GLY A 149 -3.05 -4.07 -7.04
N THR A 150 -2.10 -4.68 -6.31
CA THR A 150 -0.93 -3.97 -5.78
C THR A 150 -0.01 -3.55 -6.93
N PHE A 151 0.34 -2.27 -6.95
CA PHE A 151 1.03 -1.58 -8.06
C PHE A 151 0.31 -1.67 -9.41
N ALA A 152 -0.99 -2.00 -9.46
CA ALA A 152 -1.74 -2.13 -10.70
C ALA A 152 -2.41 -0.82 -11.17
N ASN A 153 -2.07 0.31 -10.55
CA ASN A 153 -2.60 1.61 -10.96
C ASN A 153 -2.14 1.93 -12.38
N VAL A 154 -3.07 2.31 -13.26
CA VAL A 154 -2.76 2.56 -14.68
C VAL A 154 -1.78 3.72 -14.91
N ARG A 155 -1.59 4.61 -13.93
CA ARG A 155 -0.68 5.76 -14.01
C ARG A 155 0.65 5.54 -13.30
N ILE A 156 0.86 4.38 -12.66
CA ILE A 156 2.17 4.11 -12.06
C ILE A 156 3.18 3.92 -13.19
N ASN A 157 4.34 4.55 -13.06
CA ASN A 157 5.42 4.45 -14.02
C ASN A 157 6.62 3.78 -13.37
N ASN A 158 6.89 2.53 -13.78
CA ASN A 158 8.01 1.75 -13.31
C ASN A 158 9.18 1.85 -14.29
N ARG A 159 10.29 2.46 -13.87
CA ARG A 159 11.49 2.66 -14.71
C ARG A 159 12.13 1.34 -15.15
N LEU A 160 11.81 0.21 -14.49
CA LEU A 160 12.30 -1.11 -14.88
C LEU A 160 11.62 -1.67 -16.14
N ALA A 161 10.46 -1.15 -16.53
CA ALA A 161 9.73 -1.52 -17.74
C ALA A 161 9.56 -0.29 -18.64
N ALA A 162 10.68 0.27 -19.09
CA ALA A 162 10.71 1.45 -19.93
C ALA A 162 9.81 1.30 -21.17
N GLY A 163 9.01 2.33 -21.46
CA GLY A 163 8.05 2.32 -22.57
C GLY A 163 6.67 1.74 -22.22
N THR A 164 6.46 1.29 -20.98
CA THR A 164 5.14 0.90 -20.48
C THR A 164 4.56 1.93 -19.53
N GLU A 165 3.24 1.94 -19.40
CA GLU A 165 2.51 2.67 -18.35
C GLU A 165 1.62 1.67 -17.60
N GLY A 166 1.52 1.83 -16.28
CA GLY A 166 0.76 0.95 -15.42
C GLY A 166 1.64 -0.07 -14.69
N GLY A 167 0.98 -1.09 -14.12
CA GLY A 167 1.59 -2.05 -13.20
C GLY A 167 2.48 -3.11 -13.84
N TYR A 168 3.47 -2.69 -14.63
CA TYR A 168 4.40 -3.56 -15.34
C TYR A 168 5.82 -3.49 -14.77
N THR A 169 6.58 -4.56 -14.97
CA THR A 169 8.00 -4.64 -14.61
C THR A 169 8.73 -5.62 -15.52
N THR A 170 10.06 -5.58 -15.50
CA THR A 170 10.90 -6.56 -16.19
C THR A 170 11.26 -7.68 -15.23
N TYR A 171 10.92 -8.92 -15.59
CA TYR A 171 11.34 -10.10 -14.85
C TYR A 171 12.78 -10.46 -15.23
N TRP A 172 13.75 -10.05 -14.40
CA TRP A 172 15.18 -10.13 -14.73
C TRP A 172 15.71 -11.48 -15.23
N PRO A 173 15.28 -12.65 -14.72
CA PRO A 173 15.77 -13.93 -15.22
C PRO A 173 15.51 -14.17 -16.71
N THR A 174 14.42 -13.64 -17.27
CA THR A 174 14.09 -13.79 -18.71
C THR A 174 14.07 -12.48 -19.47
N LYS A 175 14.18 -11.33 -18.78
CA LYS A 175 14.00 -9.97 -19.31
C LYS A 175 12.63 -9.73 -19.96
N GLU A 176 11.64 -10.56 -19.65
CA GLU A 176 10.27 -10.42 -20.12
C GLU A 176 9.56 -9.31 -19.34
N VAL A 177 8.86 -8.42 -20.04
CA VAL A 177 8.00 -7.41 -19.42
C VAL A 177 6.64 -8.05 -19.12
N MET A 178 6.22 -7.99 -17.87
CA MET A 178 4.94 -8.57 -17.40
C MET A 178 4.34 -7.74 -16.27
N SER A 179 3.16 -8.11 -15.77
CA SER A 179 2.59 -7.42 -14.61
C SER A 179 3.48 -7.60 -13.38
N ILE A 180 3.54 -6.59 -12.51
CA ILE A 180 4.29 -6.68 -11.25
C ILE A 180 3.83 -7.89 -10.42
N TYR A 181 2.52 -8.15 -10.38
CA TYR A 181 1.96 -9.32 -9.71
C TYR A 181 2.55 -10.63 -10.25
N ASP A 182 2.53 -10.83 -11.57
CA ASP A 182 3.02 -12.08 -12.18
C ASP A 182 4.53 -12.27 -11.94
N ALA A 183 5.31 -11.20 -12.06
CA ALA A 183 6.74 -11.22 -11.76
C ALA A 183 7.01 -11.58 -10.29
N CYS A 184 6.25 -11.00 -9.35
CA CYS A 184 6.34 -11.36 -7.92
C CYS A 184 6.03 -12.84 -7.68
N MET A 185 5.01 -13.40 -8.36
CA MET A 185 4.67 -14.81 -8.21
C MET A 185 5.78 -15.72 -8.74
N ARG A 186 6.41 -15.38 -9.88
CA ARG A 186 7.59 -16.13 -10.38
C ARG A 186 8.76 -16.07 -9.41
N TYR A 187 9.07 -14.91 -8.82
CA TYR A 187 10.14 -14.82 -7.80
C TYR A 187 9.82 -15.57 -6.51
N LYS A 188 8.53 -15.70 -6.18
CA LYS A 188 8.09 -16.49 -5.01
C LYS A 188 8.39 -17.98 -5.20
N GLU A 189 8.30 -18.50 -6.42
CA GLU A 189 8.67 -19.90 -6.75
C GLU A 189 10.16 -20.18 -6.50
N THR A 190 11.02 -19.17 -6.71
CA THR A 190 12.47 -19.25 -6.46
C THR A 190 12.90 -18.74 -5.09
N ASN A 191 11.94 -18.44 -4.21
CA ASN A 191 12.15 -17.87 -2.87
C ASN A 191 13.08 -16.64 -2.87
N THR A 192 12.96 -15.79 -3.90
CA THR A 192 13.80 -14.61 -4.09
C THR A 192 13.15 -13.41 -3.41
N GLY A 193 13.86 -12.78 -2.47
CA GLY A 193 13.40 -11.56 -1.82
C GLY A 193 13.30 -10.39 -2.80
N LEU A 194 12.33 -9.50 -2.60
CA LEU A 194 12.10 -8.36 -3.49
C LEU A 194 12.34 -7.01 -2.82
N LEU A 195 12.73 -6.04 -3.63
CA LEU A 195 13.08 -4.67 -3.27
C LEU A 195 12.32 -3.69 -4.15
N VAL A 196 11.86 -2.59 -3.56
CA VAL A 196 11.39 -1.41 -4.30
C VAL A 196 12.41 -0.28 -4.14
N LEU A 197 12.89 0.27 -5.27
CA LEU A 197 13.64 1.52 -5.31
C LEU A 197 12.63 2.66 -5.56
N ALA A 198 12.73 3.77 -4.82
CA ALA A 198 11.84 4.91 -4.99
C ALA A 198 12.56 6.25 -4.78
N GLY A 199 11.98 7.32 -5.32
CA GLY A 199 12.43 8.68 -5.08
C GLY A 199 11.89 9.26 -3.77
N LYS A 200 11.54 10.55 -3.81
CA LYS A 200 11.00 11.30 -2.65
C LYS A 200 9.53 10.98 -2.39
N ASP A 201 9.13 11.18 -1.15
CA ASP A 201 7.74 11.15 -0.66
C ASP A 201 7.00 9.84 -1.01
N TYR A 202 7.72 8.72 -0.89
CA TYR A 202 7.15 7.40 -1.14
C TYR A 202 6.01 7.10 -0.14
N GLY A 203 4.84 6.77 -0.69
CA GLY A 203 3.63 6.48 0.06
C GLY A 203 2.76 7.68 0.42
N MET A 204 2.84 8.80 -0.32
CA MET A 204 2.04 9.99 -0.03
C MET A 204 0.51 9.73 -0.14
N GLY A 205 -0.28 10.46 0.63
CA GLY A 205 -1.74 10.53 0.48
C GLY A 205 -2.50 9.73 1.53
N SER A 206 -3.67 9.20 1.14
CA SER A 206 -4.62 8.53 2.04
C SER A 206 -3.97 7.34 2.76
N SER A 207 -4.26 7.16 4.04
CA SER A 207 -3.85 5.96 4.78
C SER A 207 -4.59 4.74 4.23
N ARG A 208 -3.86 3.85 3.57
CA ARG A 208 -4.37 2.58 3.03
C ARG A 208 -3.50 1.44 3.52
N ASP A 209 -4.08 0.55 4.30
CA ASP A 209 -3.39 -0.62 4.87
C ASP A 209 -2.84 -1.55 3.78
N TRP A 210 -3.58 -1.73 2.69
CA TRP A 210 -3.18 -2.53 1.54
C TRP A 210 -1.96 -1.98 0.79
N ALA A 211 -1.60 -0.70 0.96
CA ALA A 211 -0.35 -0.17 0.44
C ALA A 211 0.89 -0.76 1.13
N ALA A 212 0.74 -1.39 2.31
CA ALA A 212 1.82 -2.16 2.96
C ALA A 212 1.56 -3.68 2.94
N LYS A 213 0.30 -4.11 3.14
CA LYS A 213 -0.05 -5.55 3.07
C LYS A 213 0.20 -6.14 1.70
N GLY A 214 -0.12 -5.41 0.64
CA GLY A 214 0.07 -5.82 -0.75
C GLY A 214 1.54 -6.14 -1.05
N PRO A 215 2.47 -5.16 -0.94
CA PRO A 215 3.88 -5.40 -1.17
C PRO A 215 4.46 -6.52 -0.30
N SER A 216 4.11 -6.57 0.99
CA SER A 216 4.53 -7.63 1.91
C SER A 216 4.11 -9.03 1.42
N LEU A 217 2.84 -9.20 1.03
CA LEU A 217 2.32 -10.47 0.51
C LEU A 217 2.89 -10.85 -0.87
N LEU A 218 3.33 -9.87 -1.65
CA LEU A 218 4.03 -10.06 -2.91
C LEU A 218 5.52 -10.41 -2.74
N GLY A 219 6.04 -10.44 -1.51
CA GLY A 219 7.44 -10.81 -1.24
C GLY A 219 8.41 -9.63 -1.19
N VAL A 220 7.91 -8.39 -1.18
CA VAL A 220 8.75 -7.20 -0.95
C VAL A 220 9.23 -7.21 0.49
N GLN A 221 10.54 -7.35 0.66
CA GLN A 221 11.22 -7.35 1.95
C GLN A 221 11.81 -5.99 2.28
N VAL A 222 12.16 -5.19 1.27
CA VAL A 222 12.84 -3.91 1.41
C VAL A 222 12.19 -2.86 0.52
N VAL A 223 12.01 -1.66 1.04
CA VAL A 223 11.82 -0.45 0.23
C VAL A 223 13.02 0.44 0.50
N LEU A 224 13.65 0.97 -0.55
CA LEU A 224 14.75 1.91 -0.46
C LEU A 224 14.34 3.20 -1.20
N ALA A 225 14.09 4.26 -0.44
CA ALA A 225 13.55 5.52 -0.94
C ALA A 225 14.41 6.72 -0.54
N GLU A 226 14.26 7.86 -1.21
CA GLU A 226 14.91 9.11 -0.77
C GLU A 226 14.22 9.69 0.47
N SER A 227 12.89 9.59 0.52
CA SER A 227 12.09 9.93 1.69
C SER A 227 10.76 9.17 1.70
N TYR A 228 10.09 9.18 2.85
CA TYR A 228 8.81 8.52 3.05
C TYR A 228 7.78 9.47 3.64
N GLU A 229 6.51 9.27 3.28
CA GLU A 229 5.41 9.76 4.10
C GLU A 229 5.38 8.98 5.44
N ARG A 230 5.11 9.71 6.54
CA ARG A 230 5.24 9.22 7.92
C ARG A 230 4.36 8.01 8.23
N ILE A 231 3.08 8.05 7.82
CA ILE A 231 2.12 6.96 8.07
C ILE A 231 2.49 5.75 7.22
N HIS A 232 2.82 5.96 5.94
CA HIS A 232 3.18 4.85 5.07
C HIS A 232 4.43 4.10 5.52
N ARG A 233 5.49 4.83 5.93
CA ARG A 233 6.69 4.22 6.54
C ARG A 233 6.33 3.31 7.71
N SER A 234 5.46 3.79 8.60
CA SER A 234 5.02 3.03 9.78
C SER A 234 4.24 1.77 9.38
N ASN A 235 3.40 1.86 8.35
CA ASN A 235 2.66 0.70 7.81
C ASN A 235 3.60 -0.36 7.22
N LEU A 236 4.67 0.01 6.52
CA LEU A 236 5.67 -0.92 6.00
C LEU A 236 6.32 -1.72 7.14
N VAL A 237 6.79 -1.03 8.19
CA VAL A 237 7.37 -1.66 9.38
C VAL A 237 6.37 -2.61 10.05
N MET A 238 5.12 -2.16 10.24
CA MET A 238 4.07 -2.98 10.84
C MET A 238 3.75 -4.23 10.01
N MET A 239 4.07 -4.25 8.72
CA MET A 239 3.93 -5.42 7.84
C MET A 239 5.23 -6.20 7.64
N GLY A 240 6.28 -5.91 8.42
CA GLY A 240 7.56 -6.60 8.37
C GLY A 240 8.42 -6.24 7.15
N VAL A 241 8.10 -5.16 6.43
CA VAL A 241 8.91 -4.64 5.32
C VAL A 241 9.92 -3.64 5.88
N LEU A 242 11.18 -3.76 5.46
CA LEU A 242 12.29 -2.89 5.89
C LEU A 242 12.30 -1.58 5.10
N PRO A 243 11.99 -0.43 5.72
CA PRO A 243 12.16 0.86 5.06
C PRO A 243 13.61 1.33 5.21
N LEU A 244 14.33 1.37 4.10
CA LEU A 244 15.64 1.99 3.99
C LEU A 244 15.52 3.37 3.34
N GLN A 245 16.37 4.29 3.76
CA GLN A 245 16.49 5.60 3.16
C GLN A 245 17.91 5.85 2.70
N TYR A 246 18.09 6.37 1.48
CA TYR A 246 19.40 6.84 1.00
C TYR A 246 20.00 7.87 1.98
N THR A 247 21.33 7.98 2.01
CA THR A 247 21.96 9.06 2.77
C THR A 247 21.79 10.39 2.05
N ALA A 248 22.05 11.50 2.75
CA ALA A 248 21.76 12.83 2.23
C ALA A 248 22.53 13.10 0.91
N GLY A 249 21.78 13.37 -0.16
CA GLY A 249 22.33 13.65 -1.50
C GLY A 249 22.51 12.42 -2.38
N GLU A 250 22.33 11.21 -1.84
CA GLU A 250 22.34 9.97 -2.63
C GLU A 250 20.94 9.62 -3.15
N THR A 251 20.89 9.10 -4.37
CA THR A 251 19.68 8.58 -5.02
C THR A 251 20.03 7.31 -5.80
N ALA A 252 19.02 6.60 -6.31
CA ALA A 252 19.26 5.48 -7.22
C ALA A 252 20.09 5.92 -8.44
N GLU A 253 19.79 7.10 -8.99
CA GLU A 253 20.49 7.66 -10.15
C GLU A 253 21.93 8.09 -9.81
N SER A 254 22.16 8.78 -8.69
CA SER A 254 23.52 9.24 -8.34
C SER A 254 24.48 8.10 -8.05
N LEU A 255 23.94 6.99 -7.54
CA LEU A 255 24.69 5.75 -7.26
C LEU A 255 24.84 4.87 -8.51
N GLY A 256 24.16 5.18 -9.61
CA GLY A 256 24.18 4.37 -10.84
C GLY A 256 23.37 3.08 -10.77
N LEU A 257 22.44 2.95 -9.81
CA LEU A 257 21.61 1.76 -9.66
C LEU A 257 20.61 1.65 -10.81
N THR A 258 20.73 0.59 -11.59
CA THR A 258 19.85 0.31 -12.74
C THR A 258 18.58 -0.42 -12.31
N GLY A 259 18.66 -1.23 -11.26
CA GLY A 259 17.65 -2.18 -10.80
C GLY A 259 17.90 -3.61 -11.30
N GLU A 260 18.79 -3.83 -12.27
CA GLU A 260 19.17 -5.17 -12.75
C GLU A 260 20.12 -5.90 -11.78
N GLU A 261 20.64 -5.20 -10.77
CA GLU A 261 21.55 -5.76 -9.78
C GLU A 261 20.88 -6.80 -8.87
N THR A 262 21.71 -7.57 -8.18
CA THR A 262 21.31 -8.29 -6.96
C THR A 262 21.71 -7.45 -5.74
N PHE A 263 20.88 -7.46 -4.71
CA PHE A 263 21.07 -6.61 -3.53
C PHE A 263 21.31 -7.44 -2.27
N GLU A 264 22.27 -6.99 -1.47
CA GLU A 264 22.55 -7.47 -0.13
C GLU A 264 22.44 -6.32 0.87
N ILE A 265 21.75 -6.56 1.99
CA ILE A 265 21.56 -5.60 3.08
C ILE A 265 22.19 -6.22 4.33
N ILE A 266 23.28 -5.61 4.79
CA ILE A 266 24.10 -6.14 5.88
C ILE A 266 23.75 -5.40 7.18
N PHE A 267 23.18 -6.13 8.13
CA PHE A 267 22.85 -5.62 9.46
C PHE A 267 24.03 -5.72 10.42
N LYS A 268 23.98 -4.87 11.45
CA LYS A 268 24.81 -5.00 12.66
C LYS A 268 24.08 -5.88 13.68
N ASP A 269 24.82 -6.51 14.58
CA ASP A 269 24.26 -7.45 15.59
C ASP A 269 23.18 -6.81 16.48
N SER A 270 23.33 -5.52 16.81
CA SER A 270 22.37 -4.79 17.64
C SER A 270 21.91 -3.51 16.95
N LEU A 271 20.82 -3.63 16.18
CA LEU A 271 20.21 -2.51 15.50
C LEU A 271 19.58 -1.51 16.49
N LYS A 272 19.86 -0.21 16.29
CA LYS A 272 19.22 0.91 16.97
C LYS A 272 18.35 1.71 16.00
N PRO A 273 17.39 2.51 16.51
CA PRO A 273 16.60 3.39 15.66
C PRO A 273 17.49 4.29 14.79
N ARG A 274 17.18 4.37 13.50
CA ARG A 274 17.90 5.19 12.49
C ARG A 274 19.37 4.78 12.27
N ASP A 275 19.74 3.55 12.60
CA ASP A 275 21.08 3.03 12.30
C ASP A 275 21.37 2.97 10.80
N GLN A 276 22.65 3.07 10.46
CA GLN A 276 23.13 2.84 9.10
C GLN A 276 23.41 1.35 8.86
N VAL A 277 22.96 0.84 7.73
CA VAL A 277 23.31 -0.48 7.18
C VAL A 277 24.11 -0.32 5.90
N ARG A 278 24.95 -1.31 5.60
CA ARG A 278 25.67 -1.37 4.33
C ARG A 278 24.81 -2.09 3.30
N VAL A 279 24.68 -1.50 2.13
CA VAL A 279 24.00 -2.08 0.97
C VAL A 279 25.03 -2.38 -0.10
N ILE A 280 25.00 -3.58 -0.65
CA ILE A 280 25.85 -4.01 -1.77
C ILE A 280 24.93 -4.34 -2.93
N ALA A 281 25.11 -3.66 -4.06
CA ALA A 281 24.46 -3.96 -5.32
C ALA A 281 25.49 -4.57 -6.28
N THR A 282 25.24 -5.78 -6.77
CA THR A 282 26.12 -6.50 -7.68
C THR A 282 25.47 -6.60 -9.06
N GLY A 283 26.11 -6.00 -10.06
CA GLY A 283 25.71 -6.04 -11.47
C GLY A 283 25.93 -7.41 -12.12
N THR A 284 25.35 -7.61 -13.30
CA THR A 284 25.48 -8.88 -14.05
C THR A 284 26.89 -9.14 -14.55
N ASP A 285 27.71 -8.10 -14.69
CA ASP A 285 29.12 -8.16 -15.06
C ASP A 285 30.06 -8.40 -13.84
N GLY A 286 29.48 -8.52 -12.63
CA GLY A 286 30.23 -8.68 -11.38
C GLY A 286 30.73 -7.37 -10.77
N SER A 287 30.46 -6.22 -11.39
CA SER A 287 30.73 -4.92 -10.77
C SER A 287 29.90 -4.76 -9.48
N THR A 288 30.46 -4.06 -8.50
CA THR A 288 29.79 -3.84 -7.21
C THR A 288 29.73 -2.36 -6.86
N ILE A 289 28.56 -1.95 -6.40
CA ILE A 289 28.30 -0.62 -5.83
C ILE A 289 28.02 -0.83 -4.35
N GLN A 290 28.81 -0.20 -3.49
CA GLN A 290 28.65 -0.26 -2.04
C GLN A 290 28.32 1.12 -1.50
N PHE A 291 27.25 1.21 -0.73
CA PHE A 291 26.81 2.45 -0.11
C PHE A 291 26.15 2.17 1.24
N HIS A 292 25.87 3.23 1.98
CA HIS A 292 25.15 3.12 3.25
C HIS A 292 23.71 3.58 3.07
N ALA A 293 22.80 3.01 3.85
CA ALA A 293 21.42 3.46 3.93
C ALA A 293 20.97 3.52 5.39
N THR A 294 20.11 4.48 5.68
CA THR A 294 19.50 4.63 7.01
C THR A 294 18.33 3.65 7.13
N VAL A 295 18.34 2.81 8.15
CA VAL A 295 17.15 2.01 8.50
C VAL A 295 16.13 2.91 9.16
N ARG A 296 14.98 3.13 8.51
CA ARG A 296 13.91 4.02 8.99
C ARG A 296 13.01 3.34 10.03
N PHE A 297 13.63 2.70 11.01
CA PHE A 297 13.00 2.45 12.30
C PHE A 297 13.20 3.70 13.15
N ASP A 298 12.10 4.40 13.43
CA ASP A 298 12.14 5.69 14.12
C ASP A 298 12.01 5.52 15.64
N SER A 299 11.73 4.31 16.13
CA SER A 299 11.67 3.94 17.55
C SER A 299 12.09 2.48 17.78
N TYR A 300 12.31 2.08 19.04
CA TYR A 300 12.57 0.66 19.37
C TYR A 300 11.36 -0.25 19.10
N VAL A 301 10.14 0.29 19.20
CA VAL A 301 8.91 -0.45 18.90
C VAL A 301 8.86 -0.87 17.43
N ASP A 302 9.38 -0.04 16.52
CA ASP A 302 9.51 -0.40 15.09
C ASP A 302 10.42 -1.62 14.90
N ILE A 303 11.52 -1.69 15.67
CA ILE A 303 12.45 -2.82 15.65
C ILE A 303 11.77 -4.08 16.17
N ASP A 304 10.95 -3.95 17.23
CA ASP A 304 10.21 -5.07 17.80
C ASP A 304 9.15 -5.59 16.81
N TYR A 305 8.40 -4.71 16.15
CA TYR A 305 7.50 -5.12 15.06
C TYR A 305 8.26 -5.90 13.98
N TYR A 306 9.39 -5.38 13.51
CA TYR A 306 10.17 -6.05 12.47
C TYR A 306 10.72 -7.40 12.92
N ARG A 307 11.27 -7.50 14.15
CA ARG A 307 11.76 -8.75 14.76
C ARG A 307 10.64 -9.80 14.86
N HIS A 308 9.42 -9.36 15.09
CA HIS A 308 8.25 -10.23 15.12
C HIS A 308 7.72 -10.62 13.73
N GLY A 309 8.25 -10.05 12.64
CA GLY A 309 7.74 -10.22 11.28
C GLY A 309 6.48 -9.39 10.99
N GLY A 310 6.24 -8.36 11.79
CA GLY A 310 5.09 -7.46 11.72
C GLY A 310 4.28 -7.40 13.02
N ILE A 311 3.37 -6.42 13.07
CA ILE A 311 2.48 -6.19 14.22
C ILE A 311 1.50 -7.34 14.43
N LEU A 312 0.97 -7.95 13.36
CA LEU A 312 -0.02 -9.02 13.47
C LEU A 312 0.56 -10.28 14.15
N PRO A 313 1.72 -10.83 13.72
CA PRO A 313 2.36 -11.91 14.47
C PRO A 313 2.76 -11.50 15.89
N MET A 314 3.18 -10.25 16.10
CA MET A 314 3.54 -9.77 17.45
C MET A 314 2.36 -9.86 18.42
N VAL A 315 1.22 -9.29 18.04
CA VAL A 315 0.00 -9.31 18.86
C VAL A 315 -0.49 -10.73 19.09
N LEU A 316 -0.43 -11.59 18.07
CA LEU A 316 -0.81 -13.00 18.24
C LEU A 316 0.08 -13.73 19.24
N ARG A 317 1.42 -13.56 19.18
CA ARG A 317 2.34 -14.14 20.18
C ARG A 317 1.99 -13.66 21.59
N GLN A 318 1.85 -12.35 21.78
CA GLN A 318 1.52 -11.76 23.07
C GLN A 318 0.20 -12.30 23.65
N LYS A 319 -0.81 -12.51 22.80
CA LYS A 319 -2.11 -13.07 23.21
C LYS A 319 -2.09 -14.56 23.53
N LEU A 320 -1.12 -15.30 22.99
CA LEU A 320 -0.96 -16.72 23.28
C LEU A 320 -0.05 -16.97 24.50
N GLU A 321 0.77 -15.99 24.87
CA GLU A 321 1.61 -16.00 26.08
C GLU A 321 0.86 -15.50 27.32
N SER A 322 -0.20 -14.69 27.14
CA SER A 322 -1.09 -14.18 28.20
C SER A 322 -2.16 -15.20 28.60
#